data_AF-A0A2V8MYL3-F1
#
_entry.id   AF-A0A2V8MYL3-F1
#
_cell.length_a   1.000
_cell.length_b   1.000
_cell.length_c   1.000
_cell.angle_alpha   90.00
_cell.angle_beta   90.00
_cell.angle_gamma   90.00
#
_symmetry.space_group_name_H-M   'P 1'
#
loop_
_entity.id
_entity.type
_entity.pdbx_description
1 polymer ?
#
loop_
_entity_poly.entity_id
_entity_poly.type
_entity_poly.pdbx_seq_one_letter_code
_entity_poly.pdbx_strand_id
1 'polypeptide(L)'
;MKRIVLTSLASIGVVLAAASLVFVGHTQSLPAPTVDRVGFPAGYQNTYKLFYVFDNYQNRQIRKVYGNSIAASVSPGEVFNFPYGSIILFESYTVKQDSAGEPLLDENGRFIP
;
A
#
# COMPACT_ATOMS: atom_id res chain seq x y z
N MET A 1 -2.63 -51.72 31.23
CA MET A 1 -3.63 -50.63 31.06
C MET A 1 -3.00 -49.23 31.00
N LYS A 2 -2.05 -48.85 31.87
CA LYS A 2 -1.42 -47.50 31.87
C LYS A 2 -0.63 -47.13 30.59
N ARG A 3 -0.07 -48.09 29.85
CA ARG A 3 0.72 -47.83 28.63
C ARG A 3 -0.11 -47.59 27.36
N ILE A 4 -1.35 -48.09 27.32
CA ILE A 4 -2.26 -47.95 26.16
C ILE A 4 -2.95 -46.58 26.17
N VAL A 5 -3.19 -46.01 27.35
CA VAL A 5 -3.78 -44.67 27.50
C VAL A 5 -2.79 -43.57 27.08
N LEU A 6 -1.48 -43.78 27.31
CA LEU A 6 -0.45 -42.79 26.97
C LEU A 6 -0.26 -42.60 25.45
N THR A 7 -0.45 -43.66 24.66
CA THR A 7 -0.34 -43.63 23.20
C THR A 7 -1.54 -42.95 22.51
N SER A 8 -2.71 -42.93 23.15
CA SER A 8 -3.91 -42.25 22.63
C SER A 8 -3.89 -40.73 22.83
N LEU A 9 -3.22 -40.22 23.87
CA LEU A 9 -3.08 -38.76 24.04
C LEU A 9 -2.03 -38.15 23.09
N ALA A 10 -0.96 -38.89 22.80
CA ALA A 10 0.09 -38.43 21.89
C ALA A 10 -0.40 -38.30 20.44
N SER A 11 -1.30 -39.19 20.01
CA SER A 11 -1.87 -39.17 18.65
C SER A 11 -2.90 -38.04 18.44
N ILE A 12 -3.62 -37.62 19.48
CA ILE A 12 -4.52 -36.46 19.43
C ILE A 12 -3.74 -35.14 19.29
N GLY A 13 -2.61 -35.00 20.00
CA GLY A 13 -1.76 -33.80 19.91
C GLY A 13 -1.15 -33.57 18.53
N VAL A 14 -0.76 -34.65 17.83
CA VAL A 14 -0.19 -34.56 16.47
C VAL A 14 -1.24 -34.20 15.43
N VAL A 15 -2.47 -34.71 15.56
CA VAL A 15 -3.58 -34.36 14.65
C VAL A 15 -4.01 -32.90 14.82
N LEU A 16 -4.06 -32.38 16.06
CA LEU A 16 -4.36 -30.96 16.30
C LEU A 16 -3.29 -30.02 15.75
N ALA A 17 -2.00 -30.37 15.86
CA ALA A 17 -0.90 -29.56 15.35
C ALA A 17 -0.80 -29.56 13.81
N ALA A 18 -1.22 -30.65 13.16
CA ALA A 18 -1.30 -30.72 11.70
C ALA A 18 -2.52 -29.95 11.15
N ALA A 19 -3.64 -29.94 11.88
CA ALA A 19 -4.86 -29.21 11.47
C ALA A 19 -4.69 -27.68 11.54
N SER A 20 -3.88 -27.17 12.48
CA SER A 20 -3.62 -25.73 12.60
C SER A 20 -2.72 -25.15 11.50
N LEU A 21 -2.02 -26.00 10.72
CA LEU A 21 -1.26 -25.56 9.54
C LEU A 21 -2.13 -25.38 8.29
N VAL A 22 -3.38 -25.86 8.30
CA VAL A 22 -4.31 -25.74 7.15
C VAL A 22 -5.15 -24.45 7.21
N PHE A 23 -5.10 -23.72 8.33
CA PHE A 23 -5.77 -22.43 8.51
C PHE A 23 -4.93 -21.23 8.05
N VAL A 24 -4.05 -21.43 7.05
CA VAL A 24 -3.37 -20.31 6.39
C VAL A 24 -4.34 -19.61 5.45
N GLY A 25 -4.87 -18.48 5.92
CA GLY A 25 -5.30 -17.38 5.07
C GLY A 25 -6.49 -17.68 4.16
N HIS A 26 -7.70 -17.74 4.73
CA HIS A 26 -8.82 -17.13 4.01
C HIS A 26 -8.50 -15.64 3.90
N THR A 27 -7.85 -15.25 2.80
CA THR A 27 -7.85 -13.87 2.38
C THR A 27 -9.32 -13.49 2.34
N GLN A 28 -9.70 -12.54 3.18
CA GLN A 28 -11.04 -11.97 3.12
C GLN A 28 -11.14 -11.43 1.69
N SER A 29 -11.90 -12.12 0.84
CA SER A 29 -12.23 -11.64 -0.50
C SER A 29 -13.15 -10.45 -0.28
N LEU A 30 -12.54 -9.31 0.06
CA LEU A 30 -13.18 -8.02 -0.07
C LEU A 30 -13.69 -7.95 -1.51
N PRO A 31 -14.86 -7.34 -1.76
CA PRO A 31 -15.36 -7.18 -3.12
C PRO A 31 -14.38 -6.31 -3.91
N ALA A 32 -13.41 -6.96 -4.55
CA ALA A 32 -12.59 -6.37 -5.58
C ALA A 32 -13.40 -6.46 -6.88
N PRO A 33 -13.38 -5.42 -7.73
CA PRO A 33 -13.95 -5.52 -9.07
C PRO A 33 -13.37 -6.74 -9.80
N THR A 34 -14.22 -7.54 -10.44
CA THR A 34 -13.78 -8.67 -11.28
C THR A 34 -13.07 -8.20 -12.55
N VAL A 35 -13.19 -6.92 -12.89
CA VAL A 35 -12.54 -6.27 -14.02
C VAL A 35 -11.73 -5.10 -13.51
N ASP A 36 -10.42 -5.14 -13.74
CA ASP A 36 -9.56 -3.98 -13.56
C ASP A 36 -9.78 -2.99 -14.71
N ARG A 37 -10.28 -1.80 -14.38
CA ARG A 37 -10.57 -0.72 -15.34
C ARG A 37 -9.48 0.35 -15.39
N VAL A 38 -8.48 0.28 -14.53
CA VAL A 38 -7.43 1.28 -14.41
C VAL A 38 -6.09 0.71 -14.87
N GLY A 39 -5.76 -0.51 -14.44
CA GLY A 39 -4.42 -1.07 -14.62
C GLY A 39 -3.37 -0.30 -13.79
N PHE A 40 -2.18 -0.87 -13.65
CA PHE A 40 -1.04 -0.08 -13.20
C PHE A 40 -0.55 0.80 -14.35
N PRO A 41 -0.51 2.15 -14.21
CA PRO A 41 -0.21 3.03 -15.33
C PRO A 41 1.30 3.11 -15.58
N ALA A 42 1.87 2.17 -16.33
CA ALA A 42 3.30 2.17 -16.64
C ALA A 42 3.77 3.50 -17.26
N GLY A 43 4.93 4.00 -16.81
CA GLY A 43 5.51 5.26 -17.31
C GLY A 43 4.78 6.53 -16.86
N TYR A 44 3.90 6.46 -15.85
CA TYR A 44 3.14 7.59 -15.34
C TYR A 44 4.01 8.80 -14.97
N GLN A 45 5.25 8.60 -14.52
CA GLN A 45 6.14 9.73 -14.18
C GLN A 45 6.42 10.65 -15.39
N ASN A 46 6.31 10.12 -16.62
CA ASN A 46 6.53 10.86 -17.85
C ASN A 46 5.22 11.26 -18.57
N THR A 47 4.14 10.52 -18.35
CA THR A 47 2.89 10.68 -19.09
C THR A 47 1.79 11.37 -18.29
N TYR A 48 1.87 11.35 -16.96
CA TYR A 48 0.92 12.00 -16.07
C TYR A 48 1.49 13.33 -15.59
N LYS A 49 0.60 14.28 -15.29
CA LYS A 49 0.97 15.56 -14.71
C LYS A 49 1.19 15.40 -13.21
N LEU A 50 2.34 15.83 -12.71
CA LEU A 50 2.57 15.98 -11.27
C LEU A 50 1.70 17.14 -10.74
N PHE A 51 0.81 16.84 -9.81
CA PHE A 51 -0.04 17.84 -9.16
C PHE A 51 0.67 18.47 -7.97
N TYR A 52 1.19 17.66 -7.05
CA TYR A 52 1.95 18.17 -5.92
C TYR A 52 2.90 17.13 -5.34
N VAL A 53 3.91 17.63 -4.63
CA VAL A 53 4.79 16.86 -3.76
C VAL A 53 4.58 17.34 -2.33
N PHE A 54 4.22 16.44 -1.44
CA PHE A 54 3.98 16.74 -0.03
C PHE A 54 4.90 15.92 0.87
N ASP A 55 5.66 16.63 1.71
CA ASP A 55 6.58 16.06 2.68
C ASP A 55 5.85 15.94 4.01
N ASN A 56 5.37 14.72 4.31
CA ASN A 56 4.62 14.46 5.53
C ASN A 56 5.57 14.10 6.66
N TYR A 57 5.88 15.09 7.50
CA TYR A 57 6.77 14.91 8.64
C TYR A 57 6.24 13.85 9.62
N GLN A 58 4.95 13.89 9.97
CA GLN A 58 4.34 12.97 10.94
C GLN A 58 4.46 11.50 10.51
N ASN A 59 4.26 11.22 9.23
CA ASN A 59 4.29 9.86 8.68
C ASN A 59 5.65 9.48 8.08
N ARG A 60 6.66 10.36 8.15
CA ARG A 60 8.01 10.13 7.59
C ARG A 60 7.96 9.67 6.12
N GLN A 61 7.18 10.39 5.31
CA GLN A 61 6.87 9.98 3.93
C GLN A 61 6.88 11.18 2.97
N ILE A 62 7.44 10.96 1.77
CA ILE A 62 7.26 11.85 0.62
C ILE A 62 6.08 11.33 -0.21
N ARG A 63 5.17 12.22 -0.58
CA ARG A 63 3.98 11.91 -1.38
C ARG A 63 4.04 12.68 -2.69
N LYS A 64 4.06 11.97 -3.80
CA LYS A 64 3.89 12.56 -5.13
C LYS A 64 2.52 12.16 -5.66
N VAL A 65 1.72 13.15 -6.03
CA VAL A 65 0.39 12.92 -6.61
C VAL A 65 0.40 13.29 -8.07
N TYR A 66 0.04 12.34 -8.91
CA TYR A 66 -0.01 12.47 -10.37
C TYR A 66 -1.45 12.36 -10.86
N GLY A 67 -1.76 13.01 -11.97
CA GLY A 67 -3.04 12.87 -12.68
C GLY A 67 -2.83 12.61 -14.16
N ASN A 68 -3.61 11.71 -14.76
CA ASN A 68 -3.63 11.57 -16.22
C ASN A 68 -4.13 12.87 -16.90
N SER A 69 -4.08 12.94 -18.22
CA SER A 69 -4.49 14.15 -18.96
C SER A 69 -5.94 14.57 -18.68
N ILE A 70 -6.85 13.61 -18.48
CA ILE A 70 -8.26 13.86 -18.13
C ILE A 70 -8.36 14.46 -16.73
N ALA A 71 -7.68 13.88 -15.73
CA ALA A 71 -7.65 14.46 -14.39
C ALA A 71 -7.00 15.85 -14.39
N ALA A 72 -5.98 16.06 -15.23
CA ALA A 72 -5.25 17.31 -15.35
C ALA A 72 -6.00 18.43 -16.10
N SER A 73 -7.17 18.13 -16.70
CA SER A 73 -7.98 19.14 -17.39
C SER A 73 -8.82 19.98 -16.43
N VAL A 74 -8.91 19.60 -15.15
CA VAL A 74 -9.67 20.33 -14.14
C VAL A 74 -8.91 21.57 -13.66
N SER A 75 -9.64 22.61 -13.30
CA SER A 75 -9.06 23.81 -12.69
C SER A 75 -8.98 23.62 -11.17
N PRO A 76 -7.86 23.94 -10.49
CA PRO A 76 -7.71 23.78 -9.04
C PRO A 76 -8.74 24.51 -8.16
N GLY A 77 -9.51 25.45 -8.72
CA GLY A 77 -10.61 26.15 -8.03
C GLY A 77 -11.97 25.44 -8.09
N GLU A 78 -12.11 24.39 -8.90
CA GLU A 78 -13.35 23.63 -9.04
C GLU A 78 -13.22 22.30 -8.28
N VAL A 79 -13.65 22.32 -7.03
CA VAL A 79 -13.48 21.20 -6.12
C VAL A 79 -14.28 19.98 -6.60
N PHE A 80 -13.65 18.80 -6.60
CA PHE A 80 -14.25 17.50 -6.90
C PHE A 80 -14.83 17.34 -8.31
N ASN A 81 -14.41 18.15 -9.29
CA ASN A 81 -14.92 18.09 -10.66
C ASN A 81 -14.05 17.23 -11.61
N PHE A 82 -13.69 16.01 -11.19
CA PHE A 82 -12.89 15.11 -12.04
C PHE A 82 -13.76 14.38 -13.08
N PRO A 83 -13.52 14.54 -14.40
CA PRO A 83 -14.30 13.86 -15.42
C PRO A 83 -14.16 12.34 -15.35
N TYR A 84 -15.15 11.62 -15.87
CA TYR A 84 -15.05 10.18 -16.05
C TYR A 84 -13.78 9.81 -16.85
N GLY A 85 -13.04 8.81 -16.37
CA GLY A 85 -11.73 8.44 -16.92
C GLY A 85 -10.54 9.16 -16.29
N SER A 86 -10.78 10.05 -15.31
CA SER A 86 -9.70 10.60 -14.47
C SER A 86 -9.01 9.51 -13.67
N ILE A 87 -7.68 9.53 -13.66
CA ILE A 87 -6.85 8.66 -12.83
C ILE A 87 -5.96 9.55 -11.98
N ILE A 88 -6.05 9.37 -10.65
CA ILE A 88 -5.15 9.99 -9.68
C ILE A 88 -4.24 8.88 -9.14
N LEU A 89 -2.93 9.07 -9.29
CA LEU A 89 -1.92 8.14 -8.79
C LEU A 89 -1.18 8.76 -7.61
N PHE A 90 -1.06 7.97 -6.55
CA PHE A 90 -0.29 8.29 -5.37
C PHE A 90 1.00 7.46 -5.34
N GLU A 91 2.15 8.11 -5.48
CA GLU A 91 3.47 7.49 -5.33
C GLU A 91 4.06 7.94 -3.99
N SER A 92 4.45 6.97 -3.16
CA SER A 92 5.03 7.24 -1.85
C SER A 92 6.45 6.71 -1.72
N TYR A 93 7.28 7.50 -1.04
CA TYR A 93 8.64 7.12 -0.67
C TYR A 93 8.81 7.21 0.84
N THR A 94 9.57 6.29 1.40
CA THR A 94 10.15 6.45 2.75
C THR A 94 11.19 7.57 2.72
N VAL A 95 11.42 8.24 3.84
CA VAL A 95 12.44 9.29 3.95
C VAL A 95 13.74 8.72 4.51
N LYS A 96 14.89 9.22 4.04
CA LYS A 96 16.16 9.04 4.74
C LYS A 96 16.12 9.80 6.06
N GLN A 97 16.60 9.16 7.12
CA GLN A 97 16.64 9.72 8.46
C GLN A 97 18.08 9.78 8.97
N ASP A 98 18.35 10.74 9.86
CA ASP A 98 19.59 10.77 10.62
C ASP A 98 19.59 9.78 11.80
N SER A 99 20.65 9.81 12.63
CA SER A 99 20.78 8.94 13.79
C SER A 99 19.76 9.23 14.91
N ALA A 100 19.11 10.39 14.90
CA ALA A 100 18.05 10.76 15.83
C ALA A 100 16.65 10.40 15.31
N GLY A 101 16.54 9.91 14.06
CA GLY A 101 15.25 9.59 13.43
C GLY A 101 14.59 10.79 12.75
N GLU A 102 15.31 11.89 12.57
CA GLU A 102 14.83 13.09 11.89
C GLU A 102 15.01 12.99 10.37
N PRO A 103 14.02 13.43 9.56
CA PRO A 103 14.15 13.44 8.11
C PRO A 103 15.32 14.31 7.65
N LEU A 104 16.17 13.76 6.78
CA LEU A 104 17.19 14.54 6.10
C LEU A 104 16.56 15.44 5.03
N LEU A 105 17.04 16.66 4.93
CA LEU A 105 16.59 17.66 3.96
C LEU A 105 17.63 17.85 2.86
N ASP A 106 17.16 18.07 1.63
CA ASP A 106 17.99 18.54 0.52
C ASP A 106 18.26 20.06 0.59
N GLU A 107 19.00 20.58 -0.38
CA GLU A 107 19.35 22.01 -0.49
C GLU A 107 18.12 22.94 -0.60
N ASN A 108 16.96 22.41 -0.97
CA ASN A 108 15.70 23.15 -1.09
C ASN A 108 14.79 22.97 0.14
N GLY A 109 15.29 22.30 1.20
CA GLY A 109 14.52 22.00 2.40
C GLY A 109 13.45 20.92 2.20
N ARG A 110 13.58 20.06 1.17
CA ARG A 110 12.66 18.93 0.92
C ARG A 110 13.22 17.64 1.50
N PHE A 111 12.35 16.72 1.87
CA PHE A 111 12.77 15.41 2.35
C PHE A 111 13.53 14.63 1.27
N ILE A 112 14.60 13.97 1.69
CA ILE A 112 15.36 13.07 0.83
C ILE A 112 14.72 11.67 0.88
N PRO A 113 14.33 11.07 -0.26
CA PRO A 113 13.85 9.68 -0.31
C PRO A 113 14.97 8.66 -0.11
#